data_AF-A0A938MHT5-F1
#
_entry.id   AF-A0A938MHT5-F1
#
_cell.length_a   1.000
_cell.length_b   1.000
_cell.length_c   1.000
_cell.angle_alpha   90.00
_cell.angle_beta   90.00
_cell.angle_gamma   90.00
#
_symmetry.space_group_name_H-M   'P 1'
#
loop_
_entity.id
_entity.type
_entity.pdbx_description
1 polymer ?
#
loop_
_entity_poly.entity_id
_entity_poly.type
_entity_poly.pdbx_seq_one_letter_code
_entity_poly.pdbx_strand_id
1 'polypeptide(L)'
;MRIPISLIVDDGAPVNPAYWLHPDQRNVFLVRNDFTADFAAFCVEHGVRGKFSVLPMPSGLGRIDQRLNYVPQRHLAGFLDLMRRRIAPLFDITPELLTHQMTVNLKTGGLLHLYEDEWVARASVAEITDYIAHALRILKNVGLPANGVTSPWSTGNRNERVYAEAIGRAQWRVHRRKRSWYFLHTKASGPPQQPAVTWRDRKTGQQVA
;
A
#
# COMPACT_ATOMS: atom_id res chain seq x y z
N MET A 1 21.96 23.35 -8.79
CA MET A 1 21.45 22.03 -8.37
C MET A 1 19.99 21.91 -8.79
N ARG A 2 19.60 20.82 -9.47
CA ARG A 2 18.17 20.52 -9.69
C ARG A 2 17.54 20.12 -8.35
N ILE A 3 16.38 20.68 -8.02
CA ILE A 3 15.61 20.26 -6.85
C ILE A 3 15.13 18.82 -7.11
N PRO A 4 15.41 17.85 -6.23
CA PRO A 4 14.93 16.48 -6.41
C PRO A 4 13.40 16.46 -6.36
N ILE A 5 12.77 15.82 -7.33
CA ILE A 5 11.32 15.61 -7.35
C ILE A 5 11.03 14.32 -6.60
N SER A 6 10.18 14.42 -5.57
CA SER A 6 9.64 13.26 -4.85
C SER A 6 8.14 13.14 -5.12
N LEU A 7 7.67 11.95 -5.47
CA LEU A 7 6.25 11.65 -5.67
C LEU A 7 5.75 10.61 -4.67
N ILE A 8 4.49 10.78 -4.26
CA ILE A 8 3.68 9.76 -3.61
C ILE A 8 2.68 9.30 -4.66
N VAL A 9 2.76 8.03 -5.02
CA VAL A 9 1.80 7.40 -5.94
C VAL A 9 0.98 6.38 -5.15
N ASP A 10 -0.33 6.59 -5.14
CA ASP A 10 -1.31 5.75 -4.45
C ASP A 10 -2.07 4.85 -5.46
N ASP A 11 -2.86 3.88 -4.97
CA ASP A 11 -3.74 3.02 -5.78
C ASP A 11 -3.09 2.12 -6.83
N GLY A 12 -1.79 1.84 -6.72
CA GLY A 12 -1.07 1.07 -7.73
C GLY A 12 -1.56 -0.38 -7.89
N ALA A 13 -2.13 -0.71 -9.05
CA ALA A 13 -2.64 -2.04 -9.38
C ALA A 13 -2.68 -2.28 -10.90
N PRO A 14 -2.79 -3.54 -11.37
CA PRO A 14 -3.02 -3.85 -12.79
C PRO A 14 -4.46 -3.52 -13.25
N VAL A 15 -5.30 -3.04 -12.33
CA VAL A 15 -6.67 -2.59 -12.53
C VAL A 15 -6.82 -1.18 -11.94
N ASN A 16 -7.83 -0.44 -12.37
CA ASN A 16 -8.16 0.86 -11.79
C ASN A 16 -9.19 0.69 -10.66
N PRO A 17 -8.84 0.93 -9.38
CA PRO A 17 -9.79 0.79 -8.27
C PRO A 17 -11.02 1.70 -8.39
N ALA A 18 -10.88 2.85 -9.07
CA ALA A 18 -11.98 3.78 -9.33
C ALA A 18 -13.08 3.17 -10.22
N TYR A 19 -12.79 2.11 -10.98
CA TYR A 19 -13.78 1.43 -11.82
C TYR A 19 -15.01 0.95 -11.04
N TRP A 20 -14.79 0.46 -9.80
CA TRP A 20 -15.89 0.04 -8.92
C TRP A 20 -16.20 1.05 -7.83
N LEU A 21 -15.21 1.83 -7.38
CA LEU A 21 -15.39 2.79 -6.29
C LEU A 21 -16.20 4.02 -6.73
N HIS A 22 -16.08 4.43 -7.99
CA HIS A 22 -16.74 5.60 -8.56
C HIS A 22 -17.56 5.20 -9.80
N PRO A 23 -18.68 4.47 -9.61
CA PRO A 23 -19.51 3.99 -10.73
C PRO A 23 -20.19 5.14 -11.48
N ASP A 24 -20.25 6.33 -10.90
CA ASP A 24 -20.70 7.58 -11.51
C ASP A 24 -19.70 8.13 -12.55
N GLN A 25 -18.45 7.65 -12.55
CA GLN A 25 -17.38 8.11 -13.43
C GLN A 25 -17.04 7.05 -14.49
N ARG A 26 -16.71 7.51 -15.70
CA ARG A 26 -16.23 6.62 -16.76
C ARG A 26 -14.76 6.28 -16.55
N ASN A 27 -14.52 5.15 -15.89
CA ASN A 27 -13.18 4.61 -15.64
C ASN A 27 -12.88 3.41 -16.57
N VAL A 28 -11.62 3.25 -16.98
CA VAL A 28 -11.14 2.03 -17.64
C VAL A 28 -10.83 0.98 -16.58
N PHE A 29 -11.21 -0.28 -16.81
CA PHE A 29 -10.97 -1.34 -15.82
C PHE A 29 -9.48 -1.72 -15.71
N LEU A 30 -8.82 -2.02 -16.83
CA LEU A 30 -7.41 -2.43 -16.85
C LEU A 30 -6.50 -1.20 -16.99
N VAL A 31 -5.54 -1.08 -16.06
CA VAL A 31 -4.40 -0.16 -16.24
C VAL A 31 -3.41 -0.87 -17.15
N ARG A 32 -3.06 -0.24 -18.27
CA ARG A 32 -2.20 -0.87 -19.29
C ARG A 32 -0.75 -0.93 -18.80
N ASN A 33 -0.05 -2.01 -19.13
CA ASN A 33 1.36 -2.18 -18.77
C ASN A 33 2.28 -1.18 -19.49
N ASP A 34 1.91 -0.70 -20.69
CA ASP A 34 2.66 0.34 -21.39
C ASP A 34 2.62 1.68 -20.65
N PHE A 35 1.47 2.08 -20.10
CA PHE A 35 1.37 3.26 -19.24
C PHE A 35 2.32 3.17 -18.04
N THR A 36 2.35 2.03 -17.33
CA THR A 36 3.29 1.83 -16.20
C THR A 36 4.75 1.85 -16.68
N ALA A 37 5.03 1.30 -17.86
CA ALA A 37 6.36 1.31 -18.47
C ALA A 37 6.83 2.72 -18.84
N ASP A 38 5.93 3.55 -19.38
CA ASP A 38 6.21 4.93 -19.77
C ASP A 38 6.40 5.81 -18.53
N PHE A 39 5.56 5.64 -17.51
CA PHE A 39 5.73 6.30 -16.22
C PHE A 39 7.10 5.97 -15.60
N ALA A 40 7.50 4.70 -15.60
CA ALA A 40 8.82 4.32 -15.09
C ALA A 40 9.98 4.92 -15.93
N ALA A 41 9.81 5.06 -17.24
CA ALA A 41 10.82 5.70 -18.10
C ALA A 41 10.97 7.18 -17.75
N PHE A 42 9.83 7.88 -17.62
CA PHE A 42 9.79 9.27 -17.18
C PHE A 42 10.48 9.46 -15.83
N CYS A 43 10.22 8.59 -14.85
CA CYS A 43 10.86 8.71 -13.54
C CYS A 43 12.38 8.55 -13.61
N VAL A 44 12.90 7.64 -14.45
CA VAL A 44 14.34 7.49 -14.67
C VAL A 44 14.93 8.76 -15.32
N GLU A 45 14.31 9.24 -16.40
CA GLU A 45 14.78 10.41 -17.17
C GLU A 45 14.89 11.66 -16.29
N HIS A 46 13.90 11.86 -15.42
CA HIS A 46 13.82 13.05 -14.58
C HIS A 46 14.37 12.85 -13.16
N GLY A 47 14.88 11.66 -12.82
CA GLY A 47 15.40 11.34 -11.49
C GLY A 47 14.34 11.40 -10.39
N VAL A 48 13.08 11.13 -10.74
CA VAL A 48 11.95 11.11 -9.79
C VAL A 48 12.03 9.88 -8.91
N ARG A 49 11.85 10.09 -7.60
CA ARG A 49 11.84 9.04 -6.57
C ARG A 49 10.66 9.23 -5.63
N GLY A 50 10.50 8.35 -4.65
CA GLY A 50 9.56 8.57 -3.55
C GLY A 50 8.90 7.28 -3.10
N LYS A 51 7.58 7.28 -2.98
CA LYS A 51 6.78 6.14 -2.53
C LYS A 51 5.77 5.71 -3.60
N PHE A 52 5.52 4.41 -3.71
CA PHE A 52 4.51 3.82 -4.59
C PHE A 52 3.75 2.70 -3.87
N SER A 53 2.42 2.78 -3.75
CA SER A 53 1.66 1.66 -3.18
C SER A 53 1.33 0.62 -4.25
N VAL A 54 1.31 -0.64 -3.85
CA VAL A 54 0.81 -1.74 -4.66
C VAL A 54 -0.29 -2.45 -3.88
N LEU A 55 -1.50 -2.48 -4.44
CA LEU A 55 -2.63 -3.14 -3.82
C LEU A 55 -2.44 -4.66 -3.82
N PRO A 56 -2.38 -5.32 -2.64
CA PRO A 56 -2.23 -6.77 -2.58
C PRO A 56 -3.43 -7.55 -3.12
N MET A 57 -4.63 -6.98 -2.96
CA MET A 57 -5.91 -7.58 -3.34
C MET A 57 -6.83 -6.52 -3.99
N PRO A 58 -6.42 -5.90 -5.11
CA PRO A 58 -7.07 -4.72 -5.66
C PRO A 58 -8.57 -4.93 -5.86
N SER A 59 -9.39 -4.08 -5.25
CA SER A 59 -10.86 -4.12 -5.33
C SER A 59 -11.47 -5.48 -4.97
N GLY A 60 -10.81 -6.28 -4.13
CA GLY A 60 -11.30 -7.60 -3.71
C GLY A 60 -11.33 -8.64 -4.84
N LEU A 61 -10.63 -8.42 -5.95
CA LEU A 61 -10.66 -9.30 -7.12
C LEU A 61 -9.88 -10.62 -6.95
N GLY A 62 -9.12 -10.76 -5.88
CA GLY A 62 -8.22 -11.88 -5.64
C GLY A 62 -6.91 -11.38 -5.07
N ARG A 63 -5.85 -12.20 -5.11
CA ARG A 63 -4.52 -11.84 -4.62
C ARG A 63 -3.54 -11.73 -5.78
N ILE A 64 -2.71 -10.69 -5.79
CA ILE A 64 -1.71 -10.49 -6.84
C ILE A 64 -0.62 -11.58 -6.87
N ASP A 65 -0.42 -12.30 -5.76
CA ASP A 65 0.51 -13.44 -5.69
C ASP A 65 -0.12 -14.77 -6.13
N GLN A 66 -1.36 -14.72 -6.65
CA GLN A 66 -2.09 -15.85 -7.20
C GLN A 66 -2.72 -15.44 -8.54
N ARG A 67 -3.97 -15.00 -8.51
CA ARG A 67 -4.78 -14.58 -9.65
C ARG A 67 -5.74 -13.48 -9.22
N LEU A 68 -6.15 -12.66 -10.19
CA LEU A 68 -7.23 -11.69 -10.04
C LEU A 68 -8.36 -12.04 -11.02
N ASN A 69 -9.59 -11.97 -10.54
CA ASN A 69 -10.77 -12.13 -11.38
C ASN A 69 -10.78 -11.05 -12.47
N TYR A 70 -11.16 -11.44 -13.68
CA TYR A 70 -11.25 -10.58 -14.87
C TYR A 70 -9.91 -10.01 -15.40
N VAL A 71 -8.78 -10.34 -14.79
CA VAL A 71 -7.45 -9.90 -15.26
C VAL A 71 -6.72 -11.08 -15.90
N PRO A 72 -6.31 -10.99 -17.18
CA PRO A 72 -5.49 -12.02 -17.80
C PRO A 72 -4.17 -12.21 -17.04
N GLN A 73 -3.78 -13.46 -16.78
CA GLN A 73 -2.57 -13.74 -15.98
C GLN A 73 -1.29 -13.13 -16.60
N ARG A 74 -1.20 -13.09 -17.93
CA ARG A 74 -0.10 -12.41 -18.65
C ARG A 74 -0.03 -10.90 -18.34
N HIS A 75 -1.17 -10.26 -18.13
CA HIS A 75 -1.26 -8.83 -17.82
C HIS A 75 -0.75 -8.57 -16.40
N LEU A 76 -1.24 -9.36 -15.43
CA LEU A 76 -0.77 -9.33 -14.04
C LEU A 76 0.74 -9.60 -13.94
N ALA A 77 1.24 -10.63 -14.63
CA ALA A 77 2.67 -10.96 -14.64
C ALA A 77 3.52 -9.81 -15.21
N GLY A 78 3.06 -9.17 -16.29
CA GLY A 78 3.72 -8.01 -16.89
C GLY A 78 3.75 -6.80 -15.94
N PHE A 79 2.65 -6.51 -15.26
CA PHE A 79 2.59 -5.46 -14.23
C PHE A 79 3.60 -5.74 -13.11
N LEU A 80 3.60 -6.95 -12.55
CA LEU A 80 4.52 -7.34 -11.47
C LEU A 80 5.99 -7.31 -11.90
N ASP A 81 6.30 -7.61 -13.16
CA ASP A 81 7.66 -7.45 -13.69
C ASP A 81 8.10 -6.00 -13.75
N LEU A 82 7.24 -5.11 -14.26
CA LEU A 82 7.50 -3.66 -14.28
C LEU A 82 7.68 -3.10 -12.87
N MET A 83 6.82 -3.50 -11.93
CA MET A 83 6.93 -3.07 -10.54
C MET A 83 8.27 -3.47 -9.92
N ARG A 84 8.70 -4.72 -10.10
CA ARG A 84 9.97 -5.22 -9.57
C ARG A 84 11.20 -4.56 -10.21
N ARG A 85 11.21 -4.47 -11.55
CA ARG A 85 12.41 -4.11 -12.30
C ARG A 85 12.56 -2.61 -12.54
N ARG A 86 11.46 -1.86 -12.54
CA ARG A 86 11.47 -0.45 -12.97
C ARG A 86 10.92 0.53 -11.94
N ILE A 87 9.98 0.12 -11.10
CA ILE A 87 9.43 1.01 -10.06
C ILE A 87 10.18 0.87 -8.73
N ALA A 88 10.29 -0.34 -8.19
CA ALA A 88 10.92 -0.59 -6.88
C ALA A 88 12.38 -0.07 -6.74
N PRO A 89 13.21 0.04 -7.80
CA PRO A 89 14.52 0.69 -7.69
C PRO A 89 14.48 2.21 -7.45
N LEU A 90 13.35 2.85 -7.74
CA LEU A 90 13.17 4.31 -7.65
C LEU A 90 12.26 4.70 -6.48
N PHE A 91 11.37 3.80 -6.07
CA PHE A 91 10.33 4.06 -5.09
C PHE A 91 10.35 3.03 -3.96
N ASP A 92 10.13 3.51 -2.74
CA ASP A 92 9.76 2.65 -1.63
C ASP A 92 8.35 2.09 -1.87
N ILE A 93 8.22 0.76 -1.77
CA ILE A 93 6.95 0.07 -1.98
C ILE A 93 6.19 -0.06 -0.66
N THR A 94 4.88 0.18 -0.70
CA THR A 94 3.96 -0.04 0.42
C THR A 94 2.73 -0.84 -0.02
N PRO A 95 2.09 -1.62 0.85
CA PRO A 95 0.69 -1.93 0.66
C PRO A 95 -0.14 -0.69 0.98
N GLU A 96 -1.35 -0.64 0.44
CA GLU A 96 -2.38 0.31 0.85
C GLU A 96 -3.55 -0.49 1.41
N LEU A 97 -3.25 -1.09 2.57
CA LEU A 97 -3.98 -2.23 3.12
C LEU A 97 -4.11 -3.39 2.13
N LEU A 98 -5.28 -4.05 2.01
CA LEU A 98 -5.47 -5.16 1.08
C LEU A 98 -6.17 -4.71 -0.20
N THR A 99 -7.31 -4.03 -0.09
CA THR A 99 -8.22 -3.84 -1.23
C THR A 99 -8.37 -2.40 -1.69
N HIS A 100 -8.00 -1.42 -0.85
CA HIS A 100 -8.39 -0.01 -0.99
C HIS A 100 -9.92 0.19 -1.04
N GLN A 101 -10.68 -0.79 -0.52
CA GLN A 101 -12.14 -0.83 -0.62
C GLN A 101 -12.70 -1.57 0.61
N MET A 102 -13.39 -2.68 0.37
CA MET A 102 -14.05 -3.47 1.39
C MET A 102 -13.03 -4.32 2.16
N THR A 103 -13.23 -4.42 3.47
CA THR A 103 -12.39 -5.23 4.36
C THR A 103 -12.50 -6.70 4.02
N VAL A 104 -11.37 -7.41 3.98
CA VAL A 104 -11.33 -8.86 3.82
C VAL A 104 -11.46 -9.55 5.18
N ASN A 105 -12.42 -10.47 5.31
CA ASN A 105 -12.44 -11.39 6.43
C ASN A 105 -11.32 -12.43 6.24
N LEU A 106 -10.21 -12.30 6.97
CA LEU A 106 -9.06 -13.20 6.81
C LEU A 106 -9.35 -14.67 7.16
N LYS A 107 -10.42 -14.95 7.91
CA LYS A 107 -10.80 -16.33 8.27
C LYS A 107 -11.55 -17.03 7.12
N THR A 108 -12.41 -16.30 6.42
CA THR A 108 -13.25 -16.87 5.36
C THR A 108 -12.77 -16.55 3.95
N GLY A 109 -11.92 -15.53 3.79
CA GLY A 109 -11.50 -14.99 2.50
C GLY A 109 -12.53 -14.09 1.80
N GLY A 110 -13.73 -13.94 2.37
CA GLY A 110 -14.79 -13.10 1.81
C GLY A 110 -14.66 -11.62 2.18
N LEU A 111 -15.38 -10.75 1.46
CA LEU A 111 -15.46 -9.33 1.78
C LEU A 111 -16.52 -9.09 2.86
N LEU A 112 -16.21 -8.23 3.82
CA LEU A 112 -17.18 -7.68 4.75
C LEU A 112 -17.90 -6.50 4.10
N HIS A 113 -19.13 -6.20 4.52
CA HIS A 113 -19.85 -4.98 4.14
C HIS A 113 -19.37 -3.75 4.94
N LEU A 114 -18.04 -3.59 5.06
CA LEU A 114 -17.40 -2.49 5.78
C LEU A 114 -16.11 -2.08 5.05
N TYR A 115 -15.93 -0.79 4.78
CA TYR A 115 -14.69 -0.25 4.23
C TYR A 115 -13.51 -0.47 5.18
N GLU A 116 -12.30 -0.60 4.62
CA GLU A 116 -11.10 -0.90 5.40
C GLU A 116 -10.79 0.15 6.47
N ASP A 117 -11.02 1.44 6.19
CA ASP A 117 -10.78 2.55 7.15
C ASP A 117 -11.75 2.52 8.34
N GLU A 118 -13.02 2.22 8.08
CA GLU A 118 -14.06 2.02 9.09
C GLU A 118 -13.83 0.78 9.94
N TRP A 119 -13.33 -0.31 9.32
CA TRP A 119 -12.97 -1.51 10.07
C TRP A 119 -11.73 -1.27 10.94
N VAL A 120 -10.67 -0.69 10.38
CA VAL A 120 -9.43 -0.39 11.12
C VAL A 120 -9.73 0.48 12.35
N ALA A 121 -10.64 1.45 12.25
CA ALA A 121 -11.01 2.31 13.37
C ALA A 121 -11.61 1.56 14.58
N ARG A 122 -12.13 0.35 14.39
CA ARG A 122 -12.82 -0.46 15.41
C ARG A 122 -12.06 -1.72 15.80
N ALA A 123 -11.17 -2.19 14.94
CA ALA A 123 -10.41 -3.42 15.13
C ALA A 123 -9.33 -3.29 16.21
N SER A 124 -8.98 -4.41 16.84
CA SER A 124 -7.88 -4.48 17.81
C SER A 124 -6.51 -4.38 17.14
N VAL A 125 -5.47 -4.04 17.92
CA VAL A 125 -4.07 -4.08 17.46
C VAL A 125 -3.74 -5.43 16.81
N ALA A 126 -4.20 -6.55 17.40
CA ALA A 126 -3.90 -7.89 16.90
C ALA A 126 -4.53 -8.14 15.53
N GLU A 127 -5.80 -7.77 15.35
CA GLU A 127 -6.50 -7.92 14.09
C GLU A 127 -5.88 -7.06 12.98
N ILE A 128 -5.59 -5.78 13.26
CA ILE A 128 -4.92 -4.89 12.30
C ILE A 128 -3.52 -5.41 11.97
N THR A 129 -2.79 -5.94 12.97
CA THR A 129 -1.47 -6.55 12.76
C THR A 129 -1.57 -7.73 11.79
N ASP A 130 -2.55 -8.61 11.97
CA ASP A 130 -2.74 -9.79 11.13
C ASP A 130 -3.11 -9.38 9.70
N TYR A 131 -3.95 -8.35 9.57
CA TYR A 131 -4.39 -7.78 8.30
C TYR A 131 -3.22 -7.15 7.51
N ILE A 132 -2.45 -6.27 8.14
CA ILE A 132 -1.27 -5.66 7.51
C ILE A 132 -0.19 -6.72 7.24
N ALA A 133 0.02 -7.68 8.15
CA ALA A 133 0.98 -8.76 7.92
C ALA A 133 0.57 -9.68 6.75
N HIS A 134 -0.73 -9.79 6.45
CA HIS A 134 -1.22 -10.48 5.27
C HIS A 134 -0.88 -9.71 3.98
N ALA A 135 -1.14 -8.40 3.97
CA ALA A 135 -0.78 -7.49 2.88
C ALA A 135 0.72 -7.54 2.56
N LEU A 136 1.56 -7.37 3.58
CA LEU A 136 3.03 -7.43 3.45
C LEU A 136 3.51 -8.77 2.91
N ARG A 137 2.86 -9.87 3.30
CA ARG A 137 3.25 -11.21 2.83
C ARG A 137 2.93 -11.43 1.36
N ILE A 138 1.77 -10.95 0.90
CA ILE A 138 1.41 -10.97 -0.53
C ILE A 138 2.46 -10.19 -1.33
N LEU A 139 2.80 -8.97 -0.91
CA LEU A 139 3.81 -8.16 -1.60
C LEU A 139 5.20 -8.84 -1.58
N LYS A 140 5.59 -9.42 -0.44
CA LYS A 140 6.83 -10.21 -0.32
C LYS A 140 6.86 -11.38 -1.30
N ASN A 141 5.74 -12.11 -1.45
CA ASN A 141 5.64 -13.29 -2.32
C ASN A 141 5.85 -12.93 -3.80
N VAL A 142 5.46 -11.72 -4.23
CA VAL A 142 5.69 -11.22 -5.59
C VAL A 142 7.00 -10.43 -5.73
N GLY A 143 7.91 -10.52 -4.76
CA GLY A 143 9.22 -9.86 -4.84
C GLY A 143 9.20 -8.35 -4.63
N LEU A 144 8.18 -7.83 -3.93
CA LEU A 144 8.02 -6.41 -3.59
C LEU A 144 8.02 -6.20 -2.06
N PRO A 145 9.15 -6.43 -1.36
CA PRO A 145 9.18 -6.40 0.10
C PRO A 145 8.99 -4.97 0.66
N ALA A 146 7.74 -4.60 0.94
CA ALA A 146 7.35 -3.26 1.39
C ALA A 146 7.94 -2.85 2.75
N ASN A 147 8.40 -1.60 2.90
CA ASN A 147 9.04 -1.09 4.11
C ASN A 147 8.22 -0.05 4.89
N GLY A 148 7.06 0.35 4.37
CA GLY A 148 6.06 1.19 5.02
C GLY A 148 4.65 0.66 4.76
N VAL A 149 3.64 1.45 5.12
CA VAL A 149 2.22 1.20 4.83
C VAL A 149 1.57 2.50 4.39
N THR A 150 0.74 2.44 3.35
CA THR A 150 -0.12 3.56 2.95
C THR A 150 -1.47 3.42 3.61
N SER A 151 -1.94 4.54 4.15
CA SER A 151 -3.24 4.64 4.80
C SER A 151 -4.26 5.07 3.74
N PRO A 152 -5.16 4.18 3.26
CA PRO A 152 -6.19 4.59 2.31
C PRO A 152 -7.13 5.58 3.00
N TRP A 153 -7.50 6.63 2.27
CA TRP A 153 -8.31 7.76 2.75
C TRP A 153 -7.76 8.37 4.05
N SER A 154 -8.46 8.17 5.17
CA SER A 154 -8.05 8.66 6.50
C SER A 154 -7.81 7.50 7.48
N THR A 155 -7.52 6.31 6.98
CA THR A 155 -7.29 5.11 7.81
C THR A 155 -6.30 5.39 8.92
N GLY A 156 -6.67 5.07 10.17
CA GLY A 156 -5.81 5.28 11.33
C GLY A 156 -5.96 6.66 12.00
N ASN A 157 -6.69 7.62 11.41
CA ASN A 157 -6.87 8.94 12.02
C ASN A 157 -7.60 8.89 13.37
N ARG A 158 -8.56 7.97 13.53
CA ARG A 158 -9.37 7.79 14.74
C ARG A 158 -8.67 6.95 15.81
N ASN A 159 -7.59 6.25 15.47
CA ASN A 159 -6.91 5.32 16.38
C ASN A 159 -5.40 5.19 16.10
N GLU A 160 -4.72 6.31 15.82
CA GLU A 160 -3.35 6.33 15.28
C GLU A 160 -2.35 5.52 16.11
N ARG A 161 -2.41 5.57 17.45
CA ARG A 161 -1.52 4.78 18.31
C ARG A 161 -1.68 3.27 18.10
N VAL A 162 -2.92 2.81 17.97
CA VAL A 162 -3.27 1.40 17.70
C VAL A 162 -2.79 1.01 16.30
N TYR A 163 -3.01 1.90 15.33
CA TYR A 163 -2.61 1.68 13.94
C TYR A 163 -1.08 1.62 13.78
N ALA A 164 -0.34 2.58 14.33
CA ALA A 164 1.12 2.63 14.31
C ALA A 164 1.74 1.40 14.99
N GLU A 165 1.20 0.98 16.13
CA GLU A 165 1.62 -0.26 16.79
C GLU A 165 1.42 -1.49 15.91
N ALA A 166 0.27 -1.60 15.27
CA ALA A 166 -0.05 -2.73 14.40
C ALA A 166 0.87 -2.78 13.16
N ILE A 167 1.17 -1.63 12.55
CA ILE A 167 2.15 -1.51 11.44
C ILE A 167 3.51 -2.05 11.88
N GLY A 168 4.00 -1.60 13.05
CA GLY A 168 5.25 -2.06 13.61
C GLY A 168 5.26 -3.57 13.77
N ARG A 169 4.32 -4.09 14.57
CA ARG A 169 4.20 -5.53 14.83
C ARG A 169 4.12 -6.36 13.54
N ALA A 170 3.41 -5.88 12.52
CA ALA A 170 3.29 -6.55 11.23
C ALA A 170 4.61 -6.58 10.46
N GLN A 171 5.30 -5.44 10.37
CA GLN A 171 6.62 -5.32 9.72
C GLN A 171 7.68 -6.16 10.42
N TRP A 172 7.65 -6.23 11.76
CA TRP A 172 8.54 -7.11 12.51
C TRP A 172 8.23 -8.57 12.19
N ARG A 173 6.95 -8.96 12.18
CA ARG A 173 6.53 -10.34 11.93
C ARG A 173 6.92 -10.84 10.53
N VAL A 174 6.80 -10.01 9.49
CA VAL A 174 7.02 -10.44 8.09
C VAL A 174 8.46 -10.21 7.61
N HIS A 175 9.07 -9.10 8.03
CA HIS A 175 10.35 -8.61 7.50
C HIS A 175 11.43 -8.38 8.56
N ARG A 176 11.12 -8.49 9.85
CA ARG A 176 12.05 -8.21 10.96
C ARG A 176 12.67 -6.81 10.88
N ARG A 177 11.95 -5.84 10.32
CA ARG A 177 12.42 -4.44 10.19
C ARG A 177 12.32 -3.70 11.52
N LYS A 178 13.41 -3.04 11.90
CA LYS A 178 13.47 -2.16 13.08
C LYS A 178 12.83 -0.78 12.85
N ARG A 179 12.57 -0.42 11.59
CA ARG A 179 11.92 0.84 11.21
C ARG A 179 10.84 0.56 10.18
N SER A 180 9.71 1.22 10.34
CA SER A 180 8.63 1.33 9.36
C SER A 180 8.07 2.74 9.41
N TRP A 181 7.23 3.07 8.44
CA TRP A 181 6.60 4.37 8.37
C TRP A 181 5.22 4.30 7.71
N TYR A 182 4.45 5.37 7.86
CA TYR A 182 3.17 5.59 7.18
C TYR A 182 2.92 7.08 6.94
N PHE A 183 2.01 7.39 6.04
CA PHE A 183 1.46 8.75 5.88
C PHE A 183 0.03 8.76 6.42
N LEU A 184 -0.32 9.81 7.17
CA LEU A 184 -1.65 9.99 7.74
C LEU A 184 -2.08 11.46 7.77
N HIS A 185 -1.18 12.33 8.23
CA HIS A 185 -1.47 13.74 8.40
C HIS A 185 -1.12 14.53 7.15
N THR A 186 -2.08 15.30 6.64
CA THR A 186 -1.85 16.29 5.58
C THR A 186 -1.96 17.70 6.16
N LYS A 187 -1.08 18.60 5.74
CA LYS A 187 -1.13 20.02 6.09
C LYS A 187 -1.23 20.84 4.82
N ALA A 188 -2.34 21.58 4.68
CA ALA A 188 -2.57 22.45 3.52
C ALA A 188 -1.70 23.72 3.55
N SER A 189 -1.24 24.15 4.72
CA SER A 189 -0.44 25.36 4.90
C SER A 189 0.49 25.26 6.11
N GLY A 190 1.46 26.17 6.19
CA GLY A 190 2.46 26.22 7.26
C GLY A 190 3.78 25.53 6.89
N PRO A 191 4.76 25.53 7.82
CA PRO A 191 6.05 24.91 7.56
C PRO A 191 5.92 23.38 7.43
N PRO A 192 6.76 22.73 6.59
CA PRO A 192 6.82 21.27 6.50
C PRO A 192 7.05 20.63 7.87
N GLN A 193 6.31 19.57 8.16
CA GLN A 193 6.49 18.81 9.40
C GLN A 193 7.53 17.71 9.19
N GLN A 194 8.46 17.61 10.13
CA GLN A 194 9.43 16.50 10.16
C GLN A 194 8.72 15.19 10.56
N PRO A 195 9.15 14.03 10.03
CA PRO A 195 8.67 12.74 10.50
C PRO A 195 8.88 12.60 12.01
N ALA A 196 7.88 12.05 12.70
CA ALA A 196 7.90 11.91 14.15
C ALA A 196 7.57 10.47 14.53
N VAL A 197 8.34 9.88 15.44
CA VAL A 197 8.08 8.51 15.87
C VAL A 197 6.80 8.46 16.69
N THR A 198 5.77 7.80 16.17
CA THR A 198 4.45 7.66 16.80
C THR A 198 4.34 6.42 17.68
N TRP A 199 5.15 5.40 17.44
CA TRP A 199 5.22 4.20 18.27
C TRP A 199 6.62 3.58 18.34
N ARG A 200 6.94 2.99 19.51
CA ARG A 200 8.19 2.27 19.75
C ARG A 200 7.95 0.98 20.55
N ASP A 201 8.55 -0.11 20.13
CA ASP A 201 8.67 -1.32 20.94
C ASP A 201 10.01 -1.36 21.66
N ARG A 202 9.99 -1.32 22.99
CA ARG A 202 11.20 -1.39 23.83
C ARG A 202 11.89 -2.76 23.76
N LYS A 203 11.16 -3.84 23.49
CA LYS A 203 11.73 -5.20 23.45
C LYS A 203 12.48 -5.46 22.16
N THR A 204 11.90 -5.11 21.02
CA THR A 204 12.51 -5.35 19.70
C THR A 204 13.34 -4.16 19.19
N GLY A 205 13.21 -2.98 19.82
CA GLY A 205 13.81 -1.73 19.37
C GLY A 205 13.13 -1.15 18.12
N GLN A 206 11.96 -1.68 17.75
CA GLN A 206 11.23 -1.25 16.56
C GLN A 206 10.63 0.14 16.72
N GLN A 207 10.62 0.91 15.64
CA GLN A 207 10.10 2.28 15.59
C GLN A 207 9.20 2.45 14.36
N VAL A 208 8.09 3.15 14.55
CA VAL A 208 7.18 3.54 13.48
C VAL A 208 7.04 5.06 13.50
N ALA A 209 7.23 5.68 12.34
CA ALA A 209 7.24 7.13 12.16
C ALA A 209 6.33 7.59 11.02
#